data_AF-A0A5J9UJP3-F1
#
_entry.id   AF-A0A5J9UJP3-F1
#
_cell.length_a   1.000
_cell.length_b   1.000
_cell.length_c   1.000
_cell.angle_alpha   90.00
_cell.angle_beta   90.00
_cell.angle_gamma   90.00
#
_symmetry.space_group_name_H-M   'P 1'
#
loop_
_entity.id
_entity.type
_entity.pdbx_description
1 polymer ?
#
loop_
_entity_poly.entity_id
_entity_poly.type
_entity_poly.pdbx_seq_one_letter_code
_entity_poly.pdbx_strand_id
1 'polypeptide(L)'
;MVIMSFLNVYGHGKYNLDISGMGADIKHCQSKGVLVSLAIGGFGGDYSLPTEQSALDLSDYLWNAFLGGAKPGVRRPFGDARLDGVDLFLEHAAPDGEHYDREEEGLALDGDASLPVAGRVALDTGVIERIHVRFYGDPECGAYLERQWDSWWTAAYPGSRIFLGLLPSVEQGEYWIFPKDLYYGVMPVVQQSPNYGGVMQVAHR
;
A
#
# COMPACT_ATOMS: atom_id res chain seq x y z
N MET A 1 -8.72 -7.33 5.78
CA MET A 1 -8.24 -5.94 5.79
C MET A 1 -8.89 -5.22 4.61
N VAL A 2 -9.15 -3.94 4.76
CA VAL A 2 -9.62 -3.05 3.68
C VAL A 2 -8.65 -1.89 3.60
N ILE A 3 -8.21 -1.55 2.39
CA ILE A 3 -7.33 -0.40 2.13
C ILE A 3 -8.18 0.63 1.39
N MET A 4 -8.36 1.81 1.98
CA MET A 4 -9.04 2.92 1.34
C MET A 4 -8.06 3.66 0.44
N SER A 5 -8.49 4.09 -0.74
CA SER A 5 -7.63 4.64 -1.77
C SER A 5 -8.28 5.88 -2.40
N PHE A 6 -7.66 7.06 -2.45
CA PHE A 6 -6.31 7.44 -1.99
C PHE A 6 -6.31 8.83 -1.35
N LEU A 7 -5.34 9.10 -0.48
CA LEU A 7 -4.81 10.45 -0.28
C LEU A 7 -3.87 10.76 -1.45
N ASN A 8 -4.38 11.44 -2.47
CA ASN A 8 -3.72 11.54 -3.78
C ASN A 8 -3.02 12.88 -4.06
N VAL A 9 -3.17 13.85 -3.15
CA VAL A 9 -2.36 15.07 -3.13
C VAL A 9 -1.72 15.18 -1.76
N TYR A 10 -0.40 15.25 -1.71
CA TYR A 10 0.37 15.57 -0.52
C TYR A 10 1.72 16.18 -0.89
N GLY A 11 2.40 16.77 0.09
CA GLY A 11 3.58 17.59 -0.15
C GLY A 11 3.22 19.05 -0.38
N HIS A 12 4.22 19.93 -0.28
CA HIS A 12 4.06 21.39 -0.40
C HIS A 12 2.94 21.99 0.50
N GLY A 13 2.65 21.36 1.63
CA GLY A 13 1.62 21.79 2.58
C GLY A 13 0.17 21.64 2.12
N LYS A 14 -0.09 20.84 1.07
CA LYS A 14 -1.45 20.53 0.58
C LYS A 14 -1.79 19.09 0.86
N TYR A 15 -3.06 18.80 1.12
CA TYR A 15 -3.55 17.43 1.32
C TYR A 15 -4.93 17.30 0.67
N ASN A 16 -5.15 16.26 -0.15
CA ASN A 16 -6.45 15.98 -0.75
C ASN A 16 -6.85 14.51 -0.58
N LEU A 17 -8.04 14.31 -0.02
CA LEU A 17 -8.71 13.02 0.11
C LEU A 17 -10.13 13.20 -0.43
N ASP A 18 -10.50 12.41 -1.44
CA ASP A 18 -11.81 12.49 -2.11
C ASP A 18 -12.90 11.69 -1.38
N ILE A 19 -12.63 11.27 -0.15
CA ILE A 19 -13.49 10.38 0.63
C ILE A 19 -13.70 10.98 2.02
N SER A 20 -14.95 11.10 2.45
CA SER A 20 -15.29 11.59 3.79
C SER A 20 -16.55 10.91 4.32
N GLY A 21 -16.78 11.00 5.64
CA GLY A 21 -18.01 10.49 6.25
C GLY A 21 -18.04 8.98 6.52
N MET A 22 -16.96 8.25 6.24
CA MET A 22 -16.87 6.79 6.45
C MET A 22 -16.54 6.37 7.90
N GLY A 23 -16.50 7.31 8.85
CA GLY A 23 -16.07 7.01 10.23
C GLY A 23 -16.89 5.92 10.94
N ALA A 24 -18.20 5.85 10.68
CA ALA A 24 -19.05 4.80 11.23
C ALA A 24 -18.73 3.42 10.63
N ASP A 25 -18.49 3.36 9.32
CA ASP A 25 -18.18 2.12 8.60
C ASP A 25 -16.79 1.60 8.99
N ILE A 26 -15.80 2.48 9.15
CA ILE A 26 -14.46 2.14 9.65
C ILE A 26 -14.59 1.45 11.01
N LYS A 27 -15.28 2.08 11.97
CA LYS A 27 -15.49 1.49 13.31
C LYS A 27 -16.30 0.20 13.25
N HIS A 28 -17.25 0.09 12.32
CA HIS A 28 -18.01 -1.14 12.11
C HIS A 28 -17.10 -2.29 11.65
N CYS A 29 -16.27 -2.07 10.62
CA CYS A 29 -15.28 -3.03 10.15
C CYS A 29 -14.33 -3.47 11.28
N GLN A 30 -13.79 -2.50 12.02
CA GLN A 30 -12.90 -2.77 13.16
C GLN A 30 -13.58 -3.58 14.26
N SER A 31 -14.87 -3.32 14.55
CA SER A 31 -15.65 -4.12 15.51
C SER A 31 -15.83 -5.58 15.09
N LYS A 32 -15.62 -5.88 13.81
CA LYS A 32 -15.63 -7.23 13.23
C LYS A 32 -14.23 -7.83 13.10
N GLY A 33 -13.18 -7.17 13.63
CA GLY A 33 -11.79 -7.59 13.50
C GLY A 33 -11.20 -7.35 12.11
N VAL A 34 -11.82 -6.51 11.29
CA VAL A 34 -11.32 -6.14 9.96
C VAL A 34 -10.51 -4.86 10.09
N LEU A 35 -9.19 -4.95 9.84
CA LEU A 35 -8.30 -3.79 9.77
C LEU A 35 -8.67 -2.89 8.59
N VAL A 36 -8.61 -1.58 8.80
CA VAL A 36 -8.89 -0.54 7.80
C VAL A 36 -7.73 0.44 7.73
N SER A 37 -7.07 0.49 6.58
CA SER A 37 -5.90 1.36 6.32
C SER A 37 -6.21 2.40 5.23
N LEU A 38 -5.33 3.39 5.07
CA LEU A 38 -5.39 4.39 4.00
C LEU A 38 -4.15 4.31 3.12
N ALA A 39 -4.36 4.07 1.83
CA ALA A 39 -3.31 4.22 0.83
C ALA A 39 -3.09 5.70 0.48
N ILE A 40 -1.82 6.09 0.44
CA ILE A 40 -1.36 7.38 -0.08
C ILE A 40 -0.75 7.20 -1.46
N GLY A 41 -0.88 8.22 -2.30
CA GLY A 41 -0.30 8.29 -3.63
C GLY A 41 -1.32 7.93 -4.69
N GLY A 42 -1.11 6.78 -5.35
CA GLY A 42 -1.95 6.30 -6.44
C GLY A 42 -1.40 6.66 -7.83
N PHE A 43 -2.24 6.51 -8.85
CA PHE A 43 -1.89 6.73 -10.26
C PHE A 43 -1.82 8.21 -10.68
N GLY A 44 -2.09 9.14 -9.77
CA GLY A 44 -1.89 10.58 -10.02
C GLY A 44 -0.41 10.98 -9.87
N GLY A 45 -0.08 12.23 -10.18
CA GLY A 45 1.28 12.78 -10.03
C GLY A 45 1.39 13.94 -9.04
N ASP A 46 0.32 14.26 -8.31
CA ASP A 46 0.25 15.44 -7.44
C ASP A 46 0.76 15.16 -6.01
N TYR A 47 1.77 14.30 -5.88
CA TYR A 47 2.37 13.97 -4.60
C TYR A 47 3.90 13.87 -4.66
N SER A 48 4.56 14.40 -3.63
CA SER A 48 6.01 14.32 -3.45
C SER A 48 6.43 14.63 -2.01
N LEU A 49 7.56 14.08 -1.60
CA LEU A 49 8.26 14.29 -0.34
C LEU A 49 9.73 14.69 -0.61
N PRO A 50 9.98 15.85 -1.25
CA PRO A 50 11.32 16.23 -1.73
C PRO A 50 12.30 16.62 -0.62
N THR A 51 11.87 16.64 0.65
CA THR A 51 12.70 16.95 1.82
C THR A 51 12.30 16.10 3.03
N GLU A 52 13.23 15.90 3.96
CA GLU A 52 12.92 15.27 5.26
C GLU A 52 11.78 16.00 6.00
N GLN A 53 11.75 17.33 5.95
CA GLN A 53 10.66 18.10 6.57
C GLN A 53 9.30 17.80 5.94
N SER A 54 9.21 17.64 4.61
CA SER A 54 7.94 17.29 3.98
C SER A 54 7.44 15.90 4.37
N ALA A 55 8.35 14.94 4.63
CA ALA A 55 7.97 13.63 5.15
C ALA A 55 7.47 13.73 6.60
N LEU A 56 8.16 14.48 7.46
CA LEU A 56 7.71 14.73 8.83
C LEU A 56 6.36 15.47 8.89
N ASP A 57 6.14 16.43 7.99
CA ASP A 57 4.87 17.17 7.89
C ASP A 57 3.72 16.25 7.45
N LEU A 58 3.98 15.34 6.49
CA LEU A 58 3.01 14.33 6.08
C LEU A 58 2.70 13.37 7.24
N SER A 59 3.72 12.88 7.94
CA SER A 59 3.57 11.99 9.08
C SER A 59 2.75 12.64 10.21
N ASP A 60 3.04 13.91 10.57
CA ASP A 60 2.23 14.68 11.53
C ASP A 60 0.78 14.85 11.03
N TYR A 61 0.58 15.10 9.74
CA TYR A 61 -0.75 15.20 9.16
C TYR A 61 -1.52 13.88 9.26
N LEU A 62 -0.91 12.77 8.83
CA LEU A 62 -1.53 11.43 8.88
C LEU A 62 -1.88 11.04 10.31
N TRP A 63 -0.95 11.25 11.24
CA TRP A 63 -1.14 10.96 12.65
C TRP A 63 -2.35 11.70 13.23
N ASN A 64 -2.45 13.00 12.97
CA ASN A 64 -3.48 13.87 13.54
C ASN A 64 -4.82 13.83 12.80
N ALA A 65 -4.83 13.51 11.50
CA ALA A 65 -6.03 13.47 10.68
C ALA A 65 -6.72 12.10 10.69
N PHE A 66 -5.94 11.01 10.71
CA PHE A 66 -6.45 9.64 10.46
C PHE A 66 -6.11 8.63 11.54
N LEU A 67 -4.99 8.78 12.25
CA LEU A 67 -4.55 7.82 13.27
C LEU A 67 -4.86 8.33 14.69
N GLY A 68 -3.97 8.09 15.66
CA GLY A 68 -4.21 8.30 17.08
C GLY A 68 -4.08 9.75 17.57
N GLY A 69 -3.51 10.63 16.74
CA GLY A 69 -3.26 12.03 17.08
C GLY A 69 -4.51 12.90 17.09
N ALA A 70 -4.41 14.06 17.73
CA ALA A 70 -5.44 15.08 17.70
C ALA A 70 -4.79 16.45 17.93
N LYS A 71 -4.83 17.30 16.89
CA LYS A 71 -4.21 18.63 16.90
C LYS A 71 -5.26 19.69 16.53
N PRO A 72 -5.43 20.76 17.34
CA PRO A 72 -6.31 21.87 16.99
C PRO A 72 -5.99 22.42 15.59
N GLY A 73 -7.02 22.61 14.76
CA GLY A 73 -6.87 23.09 13.40
C GLY A 73 -6.67 22.00 12.34
N VAL A 74 -6.39 20.74 12.71
CA VAL A 74 -6.36 19.61 11.78
C VAL A 74 -7.75 18.98 11.69
N ARG A 75 -8.35 19.00 10.50
CA ARG A 75 -9.64 18.34 10.25
C ARG A 75 -9.44 16.82 10.25
N ARG A 76 -10.34 16.09 10.91
CA ARG A 76 -10.43 14.63 10.84
C ARG A 76 -11.55 14.19 9.89
N PRO A 77 -11.25 13.73 8.67
CA PRO A 77 -12.28 13.40 7.66
C PRO A 77 -13.24 12.28 8.08
N PHE A 78 -12.78 11.42 8.99
CA PHE A 78 -13.55 10.28 9.52
C PHE A 78 -14.00 10.48 10.97
N GLY A 79 -13.99 11.72 11.47
CA GLY A 79 -14.38 12.02 12.85
C GLY A 79 -13.44 11.40 13.88
N ASP A 80 -14.01 10.66 14.83
CA ASP A 80 -13.29 9.98 15.91
C ASP A 80 -12.74 8.60 15.51
N ALA A 81 -13.01 8.12 14.29
CA ALA A 81 -12.43 6.88 13.78
C ALA A 81 -10.90 7.02 13.66
N ARG A 82 -10.20 5.92 13.94
CA ARG A 82 -8.74 5.82 13.85
C ARG A 82 -8.42 4.67 12.92
N LEU A 83 -7.59 4.89 11.92
CA LEU A 83 -7.18 3.83 11.00
C LEU A 83 -6.15 2.89 11.64
N ASP A 84 -6.01 1.72 11.05
CA ASP A 84 -5.12 0.65 11.52
C ASP A 84 -3.75 0.66 10.82
N GLY A 85 -3.56 1.52 9.81
CA GLY A 85 -2.30 1.63 9.09
C GLY A 85 -2.35 2.57 7.89
N VAL A 86 -1.21 2.67 7.22
CA VAL A 86 -1.00 3.48 6.01
C VAL A 86 -0.32 2.60 4.95
N ASP A 87 -0.79 2.70 3.71
CA ASP A 87 -0.24 1.96 2.56
C ASP A 87 0.46 2.92 1.59
N LEU A 88 1.70 2.64 1.22
CA LEU A 88 2.46 3.44 0.26
C LEU A 88 2.20 2.92 -1.15
N PHE A 89 1.43 3.66 -1.96
CA PHE A 89 1.18 3.35 -3.37
C PHE A 89 1.89 4.38 -4.26
N LEU A 90 3.14 4.10 -4.61
CA LEU A 90 4.08 5.07 -5.19
C LEU A 90 4.29 4.85 -6.70
N GLU A 91 3.25 5.00 -7.51
CA GLU A 91 3.32 4.78 -8.97
C GLU A 91 4.21 5.81 -9.70
N HIS A 92 4.17 7.06 -9.25
CA HIS A 92 4.76 8.22 -9.93
C HIS A 92 5.64 9.06 -9.01
N ALA A 93 6.06 8.51 -7.87
CA ALA A 93 7.06 9.16 -7.02
C ALA A 93 8.34 9.42 -7.83
N ALA A 94 8.91 10.62 -7.68
CA ALA A 94 10.15 10.95 -8.37
C ALA A 94 11.25 9.95 -7.97
N PRO A 95 12.11 9.52 -8.91
CA PRO A 95 13.12 8.51 -8.61
C PRO A 95 14.19 9.01 -7.63
N ASP A 96 14.47 10.32 -7.58
CA ASP A 96 15.53 10.90 -6.75
C ASP A 96 14.99 11.98 -5.79
N GLY A 97 15.54 12.02 -4.58
CA GLY A 97 15.28 13.09 -3.60
C GLY A 97 13.98 12.96 -2.80
N GLU A 98 13.24 11.86 -2.96
CA GLU A 98 12.05 11.57 -2.17
C GLU A 98 12.43 10.92 -0.82
N HIS A 99 11.71 11.27 0.25
CA HIS A 99 12.03 10.90 1.63
C HIS A 99 10.98 9.97 2.29
N TYR A 100 10.48 8.97 1.56
CA TYR A 100 9.52 7.98 2.09
C TYR A 100 10.15 7.00 3.10
N ASP A 101 11.48 6.99 3.23
CA ASP A 101 12.24 6.24 4.25
C ASP A 101 12.03 6.76 5.67
N ARG A 102 11.41 7.93 5.82
CA ARG A 102 11.18 8.59 7.11
C ARG A 102 9.78 8.39 7.67
N GLU A 103 8.94 7.61 6.98
CA GLU A 103 7.66 7.17 7.51
C GLU A 103 7.88 5.93 8.41
N GLU A 104 7.25 5.87 9.59
CA GLU A 104 7.53 4.82 10.58
C GLU A 104 6.31 4.01 11.06
N GLU A 105 5.07 4.48 10.84
CA GLU A 105 3.90 3.89 11.54
C GLU A 105 3.02 2.97 10.68
N GLY A 106 2.92 1.69 11.08
CA GLY A 106 1.89 0.75 10.60
C GLY A 106 1.88 0.57 9.10
N LEU A 107 3.06 0.58 8.49
CA LEU A 107 3.22 0.74 7.05
C LEU A 107 3.07 -0.56 6.29
N ALA A 108 2.33 -0.47 5.20
CA ALA A 108 2.38 -1.39 4.08
C ALA A 108 2.86 -0.66 2.83
N LEU A 109 3.32 -1.40 1.83
CA LEU A 109 3.72 -0.85 0.54
C LEU A 109 3.15 -1.69 -0.59
N ASP A 110 2.57 -1.03 -1.58
CA ASP A 110 2.15 -1.62 -2.84
C ASP A 110 3.28 -1.48 -3.87
N GLY A 111 3.70 -2.58 -4.48
CA GLY A 111 4.83 -2.58 -5.40
C GLY A 111 4.73 -3.62 -6.53
N ASP A 112 5.53 -3.41 -7.57
CA ASP A 112 5.74 -4.33 -8.70
C ASP A 112 7.17 -4.19 -9.24
N ALA A 113 7.48 -4.80 -10.38
CA ALA A 113 8.82 -4.74 -10.99
C ALA A 113 9.24 -3.31 -11.34
N SER A 114 8.27 -2.46 -11.67
CA SER A 114 8.44 -1.04 -11.99
C SER A 114 8.47 -0.13 -10.77
N LEU A 115 8.50 -0.67 -9.54
CA LEU A 115 8.55 0.11 -8.29
C LEU A 115 9.67 1.16 -8.34
N PRO A 116 9.35 2.46 -8.18
CA PRO A 116 10.34 3.53 -8.20
C PRO A 116 11.39 3.37 -7.10
N VAL A 117 12.55 4.00 -7.31
CA VAL A 117 13.68 3.98 -6.37
C VAL A 117 13.24 4.41 -4.96
N ALA A 118 12.42 5.45 -4.85
CA ALA A 118 11.86 5.90 -3.57
C ALA A 118 11.14 4.79 -2.80
N GLY A 119 10.37 3.94 -3.49
CA GLY A 119 9.71 2.79 -2.88
C GLY A 119 10.70 1.73 -2.40
N ARG A 120 11.78 1.49 -3.16
CA ARG A 120 12.85 0.57 -2.74
C ARG A 120 13.60 1.08 -1.52
N VAL A 121 13.92 2.38 -1.48
CA VAL A 121 14.56 3.00 -0.30
C VAL A 121 13.66 2.87 0.94
N ALA A 122 12.33 3.05 0.79
CA ALA A 122 11.38 2.82 1.87
C ALA A 122 11.38 1.35 2.34
N LEU A 123 11.42 0.38 1.41
CA LEU A 123 11.52 -1.05 1.75
C LEU A 123 12.82 -1.39 2.49
N ASP A 124 13.95 -0.80 2.08
CA ASP A 124 15.29 -1.07 2.62
C ASP A 124 15.46 -0.61 4.08
N THR A 125 14.55 0.23 4.59
CA THR A 125 14.49 0.58 6.03
C THR A 125 14.18 -0.63 6.92
N GLY A 126 13.50 -1.65 6.37
CA GLY A 126 13.05 -2.83 7.09
C GLY A 126 11.84 -2.61 8.02
N VAL A 127 11.20 -1.44 7.98
CA VAL A 127 10.04 -1.12 8.85
C VAL A 127 8.68 -1.47 8.22
N ILE A 128 8.66 -1.73 6.91
CA ILE A 128 7.43 -2.10 6.19
C ILE A 128 6.95 -3.49 6.64
N GLU A 129 5.77 -3.55 7.26
CA GLU A 129 5.22 -4.80 7.81
C GLU A 129 4.68 -5.72 6.69
N ARG A 130 4.03 -5.12 5.68
CA ARG A 130 3.34 -5.83 4.61
C ARG A 130 3.72 -5.27 3.25
N ILE A 131 3.96 -6.15 2.29
CA ILE A 131 4.23 -5.77 0.90
C ILE A 131 3.15 -6.41 0.02
N HIS A 132 2.35 -5.59 -0.65
CA HIS A 132 1.34 -6.02 -1.62
C HIS A 132 1.96 -5.99 -3.02
N VAL A 133 2.38 -7.15 -3.51
CA VAL A 133 3.05 -7.22 -4.81
C VAL A 133 2.03 -7.41 -5.92
N ARG A 134 1.93 -6.45 -6.84
CA ARG A 134 1.01 -6.49 -7.99
C ARG A 134 1.64 -7.35 -9.09
N PHE A 135 1.07 -8.53 -9.33
CA PHE A 135 1.43 -9.37 -10.48
C PHE A 135 0.52 -9.14 -11.69
N TYR A 136 0.06 -7.90 -11.84
CA TYR A 136 -0.80 -7.40 -12.90
C TYR A 136 -0.37 -5.96 -13.25
N GLY A 137 -0.74 -5.47 -14.43
CA GLY A 137 -0.39 -4.12 -14.88
C GLY A 137 1.07 -3.94 -15.34
N ASP A 138 1.99 -4.76 -14.83
CA ASP A 138 3.39 -4.83 -15.25
C ASP A 138 3.68 -6.17 -15.98
N PRO A 139 4.13 -6.13 -17.26
CA PRO A 139 4.41 -7.33 -18.04
C PRO A 139 5.51 -8.23 -17.45
N GLU A 140 6.49 -7.66 -16.76
CA GLU A 140 7.60 -8.42 -16.19
C GLU A 140 7.13 -9.21 -14.97
N CYS A 141 6.37 -8.57 -14.07
CA CYS A 141 5.73 -9.27 -12.95
C CYS A 141 4.76 -10.34 -13.43
N GLY A 142 3.86 -10.00 -14.35
CA GLY A 142 2.81 -10.91 -14.81
C GLY A 142 3.37 -12.17 -15.48
N ALA A 143 4.44 -12.05 -16.26
CA ALA A 143 5.03 -13.19 -16.99
C ALA A 143 5.94 -14.08 -16.13
N TYR A 144 6.54 -13.55 -15.04
CA TYR A 144 7.56 -14.24 -14.25
C TYR A 144 7.23 -14.32 -12.76
N LEU A 145 5.94 -14.43 -12.42
CA LEU A 145 5.42 -14.41 -11.05
C LEU A 145 6.21 -15.31 -10.09
N GLU A 146 6.31 -16.61 -10.35
CA GLU A 146 6.96 -17.56 -9.41
C GLU A 146 8.43 -17.21 -9.16
N ARG A 147 9.15 -16.80 -10.21
CA ARG A 147 10.57 -16.45 -10.11
C ARG A 147 10.79 -15.19 -9.29
N GLN A 148 9.99 -14.16 -9.54
CA GLN A 148 10.10 -12.90 -8.82
C GLN A 148 9.59 -13.02 -7.39
N TRP A 149 8.52 -13.80 -7.17
CA TRP A 149 7.99 -14.10 -5.84
C TRP A 149 9.10 -14.60 -4.92
N ASP A 150 9.87 -15.59 -5.37
CA ASP A 150 10.97 -16.15 -4.59
C ASP A 150 12.13 -15.15 -4.45
N SER A 151 12.67 -14.68 -5.57
CA SER A 151 13.97 -13.99 -5.57
C SER A 151 13.92 -12.49 -5.25
N TRP A 152 12.85 -11.80 -5.67
CA TRP A 152 12.77 -10.33 -5.61
C TRP A 152 11.94 -9.84 -4.43
N TRP A 153 11.06 -10.68 -3.90
CA TRP A 153 10.13 -10.28 -2.85
C TRP A 153 10.35 -11.05 -1.56
N THR A 154 10.15 -12.37 -1.57
CA THR A 154 10.18 -13.15 -0.33
C THR A 154 11.59 -13.31 0.24
N ALA A 155 12.59 -13.57 -0.60
CA ALA A 155 13.99 -13.66 -0.16
C ALA A 155 14.62 -12.29 0.14
N ALA A 156 14.21 -11.24 -0.58
CA ALA A 156 14.75 -9.89 -0.39
C ALA A 156 14.25 -9.23 0.90
N TYR A 157 12.99 -9.49 1.28
CA TYR A 157 12.34 -8.86 2.43
C TYR A 157 11.83 -9.92 3.44
N PRO A 158 12.73 -10.69 4.07
CA PRO A 158 12.35 -11.79 4.96
C PRO A 158 11.64 -11.33 6.25
N GLY A 159 11.77 -10.05 6.62
CA GLY A 159 11.11 -9.44 7.78
C GLY A 159 9.66 -9.02 7.52
N SER A 160 9.26 -8.85 6.26
CA SER A 160 7.94 -8.37 5.86
C SER A 160 7.02 -9.53 5.44
N ARG A 161 5.71 -9.39 5.64
CA ARG A 161 4.70 -10.30 5.09
C ARG A 161 4.40 -9.95 3.64
N ILE A 162 4.57 -10.90 2.73
CA ILE A 162 4.39 -10.67 1.29
C ILE A 162 3.02 -11.18 0.85
N PHE A 163 2.25 -10.32 0.19
CA PHE A 163 0.92 -10.64 -0.31
C PHE A 163 0.92 -10.70 -1.83
N LEU A 164 0.23 -11.72 -2.36
CA LEU A 164 0.02 -11.90 -3.78
C LEU A 164 -1.11 -10.96 -4.26
N GLY A 165 -0.77 -9.91 -4.98
CA GLY A 165 -1.71 -8.97 -5.59
C GLY A 165 -2.29 -9.51 -6.89
N LEU A 166 -3.62 -9.61 -6.98
CA LEU A 166 -4.35 -10.18 -8.10
C LEU A 166 -5.49 -9.27 -8.58
N LEU A 167 -5.82 -9.38 -9.87
CA LEU A 167 -7.07 -8.86 -10.41
C LEU A 167 -8.24 -9.79 -10.03
N PRO A 168 -9.42 -9.25 -9.66
CA PRO A 168 -10.61 -10.02 -9.36
C PRO A 168 -11.30 -10.59 -10.61
N SER A 169 -11.11 -9.98 -11.78
CA SER A 169 -11.70 -10.43 -13.04
C SER A 169 -10.86 -10.04 -14.25
N VAL A 170 -11.06 -10.76 -15.37
CA VAL A 170 -10.40 -10.48 -16.66
C VAL A 170 -10.71 -9.10 -17.22
N GLU A 171 -11.84 -8.51 -16.82
CA GLU A 171 -12.27 -7.19 -17.28
C GLU A 171 -11.42 -6.05 -16.70
N GLN A 172 -10.62 -6.32 -15.67
CA GLN A 172 -9.81 -5.30 -15.00
C GLN A 172 -8.41 -5.11 -15.58
N GLY A 173 -7.96 -5.98 -16.50
CA GLY A 173 -6.66 -5.83 -17.15
C GLY A 173 -5.99 -7.15 -17.50
N GLU A 174 -4.75 -7.03 -17.96
CA GLU A 174 -3.90 -8.16 -18.32
C GLU A 174 -3.40 -8.91 -17.08
N TYR A 175 -2.97 -10.15 -17.30
CA TYR A 175 -2.42 -11.04 -16.26
C TYR A 175 -3.43 -11.43 -15.16
N TRP A 176 -4.72 -11.40 -15.47
CA TRP A 176 -5.71 -12.08 -14.63
C TRP A 176 -5.47 -13.59 -14.62
N ILE A 177 -5.51 -14.18 -13.43
CA ILE A 177 -5.29 -15.61 -13.22
C ILE A 177 -6.63 -16.28 -13.00
N PHE A 178 -6.95 -17.27 -13.83
CA PHE A 178 -8.17 -18.06 -13.68
C PHE A 178 -8.18 -18.76 -12.31
N PRO A 179 -9.29 -18.75 -11.54
CA PRO A 179 -9.32 -19.28 -10.17
C PRO A 179 -8.83 -20.72 -10.01
N LYS A 180 -9.02 -21.56 -11.03
CA LYS A 180 -8.52 -22.94 -11.02
C LYS A 180 -6.99 -22.99 -11.15
N ASP A 181 -6.41 -22.15 -12.00
CA ASP A 181 -4.96 -22.08 -12.20
C ASP A 181 -4.28 -21.42 -10.99
N LEU A 182 -4.96 -20.46 -10.35
CA LEU A 182 -4.56 -19.93 -9.05
C LEU A 182 -4.51 -21.07 -8.01
N TYR A 183 -5.59 -21.85 -7.87
CA TYR A 183 -5.69 -22.91 -6.87
C TYR A 183 -4.68 -24.05 -7.07
N TYR A 184 -4.53 -24.54 -8.30
CA TYR A 184 -3.68 -25.71 -8.58
C TYR A 184 -2.23 -25.38 -8.95
N GLY A 185 -1.96 -24.16 -9.44
CA GLY A 185 -0.64 -23.74 -9.89
C GLY A 185 0.04 -22.77 -8.93
N VAL A 186 -0.50 -21.56 -8.81
CA VAL A 186 0.19 -20.44 -8.13
C VAL A 186 0.18 -20.58 -6.61
N MET A 187 -0.96 -20.88 -6.00
CA MET A 187 -1.09 -20.93 -4.54
C MET A 187 -0.15 -21.96 -3.89
N PRO A 188 0.00 -23.19 -4.42
CA PRO A 188 0.96 -24.16 -3.88
C PRO A 188 2.41 -23.71 -3.91
N VAL A 189 2.81 -22.82 -4.82
CA VAL A 189 4.18 -22.27 -4.90
C VAL A 189 4.33 -21.15 -3.87
N VAL A 190 3.46 -20.16 -3.98
CA VAL A 190 3.43 -18.92 -3.19
C VAL A 190 3.33 -19.17 -1.68
N GLN A 191 2.59 -20.20 -1.27
CA GLN A 191 2.40 -20.54 0.15
C GLN A 191 3.59 -21.29 0.79
N GLN A 192 4.59 -21.71 0.01
CA GLN A 192 5.80 -22.34 0.55
C GLN A 192 6.74 -21.32 1.21
N SER A 193 6.64 -20.05 0.84
CA SER A 193 7.47 -18.99 1.39
C SER A 193 7.10 -18.73 2.87
N PRO A 194 8.08 -18.70 3.79
CA PRO A 194 7.82 -18.58 5.23
C PRO A 194 7.14 -17.26 5.62
N ASN A 195 7.33 -16.22 4.80
CA ASN A 195 6.77 -14.90 4.97
C ASN A 195 5.56 -14.63 4.06
N TYR A 196 4.93 -15.66 3.48
CA TYR A 196 3.62 -15.51 2.84
C TYR A 196 2.62 -14.85 3.80
N GLY A 197 2.00 -13.76 3.35
CA GLY A 197 1.07 -12.93 4.10
C GLY A 197 -0.39 -13.12 3.69
N GLY A 198 -0.64 -13.48 2.43
CA GLY A 198 -2.00 -13.65 1.92
C GLY A 198 -2.15 -13.25 0.46
N VAL A 199 -3.39 -12.93 0.08
CA VAL A 199 -3.76 -12.39 -1.22
C VAL A 199 -4.28 -10.98 -1.02
N MET A 200 -3.84 -10.05 -1.86
CA MET A 200 -4.42 -8.71 -2.02
C MET A 200 -5.22 -8.70 -3.32
N GLN A 201 -6.42 -8.12 -3.29
CA GLN A 201 -7.25 -7.94 -4.48
C GLN A 201 -7.58 -6.47 -4.63
N VAL A 202 -7.34 -5.93 -5.82
CA VAL A 202 -7.77 -4.57 -6.15
C VAL A 202 -9.30 -4.51 -6.25
N ALA A 203 -9.90 -3.47 -5.67
CA ALA A 203 -11.33 -3.28 -5.72
C ALA A 203 -11.81 -2.92 -7.15
N HIS A 204 -13.01 -3.37 -7.52
CA HIS A 204 -13.72 -2.85 -8.70
C HIS A 204 -14.05 -1.37 -8.49
N ARG A 205 -13.79 -0.55 -9.52
CA ARG A 205 -14.31 0.84 -9.60
C ARG A 205 -15.84 0.84 -9.70
#